data_AF-A0A956TZY4-F1
#
_entry.id   AF-A0A956TZY4-F1
#
_cell.length_a   1.000
_cell.length_b   1.000
_cell.length_c   1.000
_cell.angle_alpha   90.00
_cell.angle_beta   90.00
_cell.angle_gamma   90.00
#
_symmetry.space_group_name_H-M   'P 1'
#
loop_
_entity.id
_entity.type
_entity.pdbx_description
1 polymer ?
#
loop_
_entity_poly.entity_id
_entity_poly.type
_entity_poly.pdbx_seq_one_letter_code
_entity_poly.pdbx_strand_id
1 'polypeptide(L)'
;MIRKALPEDLGDIVTIHMNGFDGFFLSSLGPSFLKTFYTDFLTDENGCCLVSVEDGRTVGFAVGVVDPSSYFRRTFRKRWPRLVLGSLGRVVKNPAVL
;
A
#
# COMPACT_ATOMS: atom_id res chain seq x y z
N MET A 1 5.35 0.33 20.56
CA MET A 1 5.60 1.77 20.31
C MET A 1 5.01 2.16 18.97
N ILE A 2 4.31 3.30 18.87
CA ILE A 2 3.85 3.82 17.57
C ILE A 2 4.83 4.87 17.06
N ARG A 3 5.25 4.77 15.79
CA ARG A 3 6.13 5.76 15.14
C ARG A 3 5.81 5.90 13.66
N LYS A 4 6.40 6.91 13.01
CA LYS A 4 6.43 6.98 11.54
C LYS A 4 7.15 5.77 10.97
N ALA A 5 6.62 5.25 9.88
CA ALA A 5 7.23 4.16 9.14
C ALA A 5 8.54 4.62 8.48
N LEU A 6 9.48 3.69 8.39
CA LEU A 6 10.76 3.81 7.70
C LEU A 6 10.80 2.80 6.54
N PRO A 7 11.71 2.95 5.57
CA PRO A 7 11.81 2.02 4.44
C PRO A 7 12.03 0.55 4.84
N GLU A 8 12.66 0.31 5.99
CA GLU A 8 12.86 -1.02 6.56
C GLU A 8 11.56 -1.71 7.01
N ASP A 9 10.53 -0.96 7.41
CA ASP A 9 9.24 -1.51 7.82
C ASP A 9 8.40 -2.01 6.64
N LEU A 10 8.77 -1.64 5.41
CA LEU A 10 7.98 -1.90 4.22
C LEU A 10 7.75 -3.40 3.98
N GLY A 11 8.72 -4.24 4.32
CA GLY A 11 8.58 -5.70 4.23
C GLY A 11 7.50 -6.24 5.16
N ASP A 12 7.51 -5.78 6.41
CA ASP A 12 6.53 -6.18 7.42
C ASP A 12 5.15 -5.63 7.08
N ILE A 13 5.05 -4.38 6.62
CA ILE A 13 3.79 -3.75 6.16
C ILE A 13 3.13 -4.59 5.06
N VAL A 14 3.90 -4.99 4.04
CA VAL A 14 3.38 -5.83 2.94
C VAL A 14 2.94 -7.19 3.47
N THR A 15 3.71 -7.80 4.36
CA THR A 15 3.37 -9.09 4.97
C THR A 15 2.08 -9.02 5.77
N ILE A 16 1.94 -7.99 6.62
CA ILE A 16 0.75 -7.74 7.42
C ILE A 16 -0.46 -7.51 6.51
N HIS A 17 -0.32 -6.75 5.43
CA HIS A 17 -1.42 -6.54 4.48
C HIS A 17 -1.85 -7.85 3.81
N MET A 18 -0.90 -8.62 3.27
CA MET A 18 -1.19 -9.89 2.60
C MET A 18 -1.91 -10.87 3.53
N ASN A 19 -1.49 -10.93 4.80
CA ASN A 19 -2.08 -11.84 5.78
C ASN A 19 -3.43 -11.34 6.32
N GLY A 20 -3.57 -10.03 6.54
CA GLY A 20 -4.79 -9.42 7.09
C GLY A 20 -5.93 -9.26 6.08
N PHE A 21 -5.59 -9.24 4.78
CA PHE A 21 -6.54 -9.03 3.69
C PHE A 21 -6.40 -10.12 2.61
N ASP A 22 -6.16 -11.37 3.00
CA ASP A 22 -6.14 -12.47 2.03
C ASP A 22 -7.46 -12.55 1.24
N GLY A 23 -7.37 -12.78 -0.06
CA GLY A 23 -8.51 -12.78 -0.99
C GLY A 23 -9.05 -11.40 -1.40
N PHE A 24 -8.56 -10.28 -0.84
CA PHE A 24 -8.99 -8.94 -1.27
C PHE A 24 -8.24 -8.47 -2.52
N PHE A 25 -8.83 -7.49 -3.23
CA PHE A 25 -8.30 -6.95 -4.48
C PHE A 25 -6.81 -6.58 -4.42
N LEU A 26 -6.40 -5.75 -3.45
CA LEU A 26 -5.00 -5.28 -3.35
C LEU A 26 -4.03 -6.44 -3.07
N SER A 27 -4.40 -7.38 -2.21
CA SER A 27 -3.63 -8.61 -1.96
C SER A 27 -3.51 -9.49 -3.20
N SER A 28 -4.55 -9.54 -4.05
CA SER A 28 -4.51 -10.30 -5.31
C SER A 28 -3.47 -9.78 -6.32
N LEU A 29 -3.08 -8.52 -6.21
CA LEU A 29 -2.03 -7.89 -7.03
C LEU A 29 -0.62 -8.31 -6.59
N GLY A 30 -0.49 -8.84 -5.37
CA GLY A 30 0.71 -9.46 -4.85
C GLY A 30 1.70 -8.50 -4.17
N PRO A 31 2.72 -9.06 -3.50
CA PRO A 31 3.62 -8.33 -2.61
C PRO A 31 4.46 -7.26 -3.33
N SER A 32 4.87 -7.50 -4.59
CA SER A 32 5.63 -6.52 -5.37
C SER A 32 4.81 -5.26 -5.67
N PHE A 33 3.52 -5.43 -5.99
CA PHE A 33 2.62 -4.30 -6.20
C PHE A 33 2.43 -3.53 -4.90
N LEU A 34 2.15 -4.23 -3.80
CA LEU A 34 1.97 -3.61 -2.48
C LEU A 34 3.22 -2.86 -2.03
N LYS A 35 4.41 -3.39 -2.30
CA LYS A 35 5.68 -2.70 -1.98
C LYS A 35 5.76 -1.35 -2.68
N THR A 36 5.44 -1.30 -3.98
CA THR A 36 5.38 -0.03 -4.73
C THR A 36 4.28 0.89 -4.20
N PHE A 37 3.09 0.35 -3.95
CA PHE A 37 1.95 1.10 -3.43
C PHE A 37 2.26 1.78 -2.07
N TYR A 38 2.81 1.03 -1.11
CA TYR A 38 3.14 1.55 0.21
C TYR A 38 4.38 2.47 0.22
N THR A 39 5.30 2.33 -0.74
CA THR A 39 6.43 3.26 -0.91
C THR A 39 5.96 4.69 -1.21
N ASP A 40 4.86 4.85 -1.97
CA ASP A 40 4.34 6.18 -2.28
C ASP A 40 3.89 6.94 -1.00
N PHE A 41 3.34 6.24 0.01
CA PHE A 41 2.96 6.87 1.29
C PHE A 41 4.15 7.27 2.16
N LEU A 42 5.31 6.63 1.97
CA LEU A 42 6.56 6.96 2.67
C LEU A 42 7.28 8.16 2.03
N THR A 43 7.03 8.44 0.76
CA THR A 43 7.77 9.43 -0.03
C THR A 43 6.97 10.68 -0.38
N ASP A 44 5.63 10.63 -0.32
CA ASP A 44 4.77 11.80 -0.52
C ASP A 44 4.73 12.66 0.75
N GLU A 45 4.98 13.96 0.62
CA GLU A 45 4.87 14.93 1.72
C GLU A 45 3.45 15.00 2.34
N ASN A 46 2.42 14.57 1.59
CA ASN A 46 1.04 14.51 2.05
C ASN A 46 0.64 13.10 2.51
N GLY A 47 1.52 12.11 2.33
CA GLY A 47 1.36 10.75 2.81
C GLY A 47 1.73 10.65 4.28
N CYS A 48 0.93 9.90 5.04
CA CYS A 48 1.25 9.51 6.40
C CYS A 48 1.21 7.99 6.50
N CYS A 49 2.31 7.42 6.99
CA CYS A 49 2.42 6.00 7.29
C CYS A 49 2.93 5.84 8.73
N LEU A 50 2.12 5.23 9.57
CA LEU A 50 2.43 4.92 10.96
C LEU A 50 2.55 3.41 11.14
N VAL A 51 3.48 2.97 11.98
CA VAL A 51 3.66 1.58 12.38
C VAL A 51 3.57 1.43 13.89
N SER A 52 3.02 0.29 14.32
CA SER A 52 3.17 -0.20 15.68
C SER A 52 4.31 -1.22 15.71
N VAL A 53 5.27 -1.00 16.61
CA VAL A 53 6.47 -1.83 16.78
C VAL A 53 6.47 -2.49 18.15
N GLU A 54 6.66 -3.81 18.17
CA GLU A 54 6.83 -4.64 19.36
C GLU A 54 8.07 -5.53 19.16
N ASP A 55 8.94 -5.61 20.17
CA ASP A 55 10.19 -6.39 20.13
C ASP A 55 11.06 -6.14 18.87
N GLY A 56 11.08 -4.88 18.41
CA GLY A 56 11.84 -4.47 17.23
C GLY A 56 11.23 -4.88 15.89
N ARG A 57 10.00 -5.42 15.87
CA ARG A 57 9.27 -5.80 14.65
C ARG A 57 8.03 -4.97 14.45
N THR A 58 7.71 -4.67 13.19
CA THR A 58 6.43 -4.03 12.88
C THR A 58 5.31 -5.07 12.98
N VAL A 59 4.33 -4.81 13.83
CA VAL A 59 3.18 -5.71 14.09
C VAL A 59 1.85 -5.16 13.57
N GLY A 60 1.83 -3.88 13.19
CA GLY A 60 0.67 -3.24 12.62
C GLY A 60 1.03 -1.94 11.93
N PHE A 61 0.16 -1.46 11.04
CA PHE A 61 0.38 -0.21 10.33
C PHE A 61 -0.94 0.50 10.01
N ALA A 62 -0.86 1.81 9.80
CA ALA A 62 -1.95 2.63 9.29
C ALA A 62 -1.40 3.62 8.26
N VAL A 63 -2.08 3.74 7.13
CA VAL A 63 -1.75 4.71 6.08
C VAL A 63 -2.91 5.66 5.83
N GLY A 64 -2.57 6.90 5.50
CA GLY A 64 -3.54 7.92 5.14
C GLY A 64 -2.87 9.05 4.39
N VAL A 65 -3.68 9.99 3.91
CA VAL A 65 -3.21 11.22 3.27
C VAL A 65 -3.87 12.39 3.96
N VAL A 66 -3.10 13.46 4.19
CA VAL A 66 -3.55 14.64 4.95
C VAL A 66 -4.60 15.43 4.15
N ASP A 67 -4.43 15.52 2.84
CA ASP A 67 -5.40 16.12 1.92
C ASP A 67 -5.75 15.12 0.79
N PRO A 68 -6.88 14.39 0.93
CA PRO A 68 -7.34 13.45 -0.08
C PRO A 68 -7.58 14.10 -1.45
N SER A 69 -8.00 15.36 -1.49
CA SER A 69 -8.36 16.07 -2.73
C SER A 69 -7.13 16.45 -3.55
N SER A 70 -6.07 16.92 -2.88
CA SER A 70 -4.78 17.21 -3.49
C SER A 70 -4.02 15.94 -3.86
N TYR A 71 -4.11 14.89 -3.04
CA TYR A 71 -3.50 13.59 -3.30
C TYR A 71 -4.13 12.90 -4.52
N PHE A 72 -5.46 12.80 -4.60
CA PHE A 72 -6.12 12.22 -5.78
C PHE A 72 -5.75 13.01 -7.04
N ARG A 73 -5.79 14.34 -7.01
CA ARG A 73 -5.48 15.15 -8.21
C ARG A 73 -4.03 15.00 -8.69
N ARG A 74 -3.06 14.83 -7.79
CA ARG A 74 -1.64 14.63 -8.14
C ARG A 74 -1.33 13.19 -8.55
N THR A 75 -1.86 12.21 -7.84
CA THR A 75 -1.54 10.78 -8.01
C THR A 75 -2.35 10.16 -9.16
N PHE A 76 -3.61 10.53 -9.34
CA PHE A 76 -4.51 9.99 -10.39
C PHE A 76 -4.08 10.41 -11.81
N ARG A 77 -3.44 11.58 -11.99
CA ARG A 77 -3.04 12.08 -13.33
C ARG A 77 -1.71 11.51 -13.85
N LYS A 78 -0.80 11.05 -13.00
CA LYS A 78 0.58 10.67 -13.41
C LYS A 78 0.96 9.21 -13.20
N ARG A 79 0.39 8.51 -12.21
CA ARG A 79 0.86 7.16 -11.82
C ARG A 79 -0.22 6.08 -11.79
N TRP A 80 -1.48 6.43 -11.58
CA TRP A 80 -2.61 5.49 -11.60
C TRP A 80 -2.72 4.65 -12.89
N PRO A 81 -2.54 5.20 -14.10
CA PRO A 81 -2.60 4.37 -15.31
C PRO A 81 -1.56 3.25 -15.29
N ARG A 82 -0.35 3.47 -14.74
CA ARG A 82 0.71 2.44 -14.67
C ARG A 82 0.43 1.40 -13.59
N LEU A 83 -0.14 1.80 -12.46
CA LEU A 83 -0.55 0.90 -11.37
C LEU A 83 -1.74 0.03 -11.79
N VAL A 84 -2.71 0.61 -12.51
CA VAL A 84 -3.91 -0.07 -13.03
C VAL A 84 -3.60 -0.95 -14.25
N LEU A 85 -2.79 -0.48 -15.22
CA LEU A 85 -2.38 -1.29 -16.37
C LEU A 85 -1.51 -2.50 -15.98
N GLY A 86 -0.68 -2.37 -14.94
CA GLY A 86 0.12 -3.48 -14.42
C GLY A 86 -0.71 -4.57 -13.71
N SER A 87 -1.92 -4.22 -13.24
CA SER A 87 -2.83 -5.11 -12.52
C SER A 87 -3.96 -5.70 -13.39
N LEU A 88 -4.28 -5.06 -14.52
CA LEU A 88 -5.29 -5.50 -15.50
C LEU A 88 -5.06 -6.93 -16.03
N GLY A 89 -3.81 -7.36 -16.20
CA GLY A 89 -3.48 -8.72 -16.66
C GLY A 89 -3.89 -9.83 -15.66
N ARG A 90 -4.13 -9.50 -14.40
CA ARG A 90 -4.47 -10.45 -13.32
C ARG A 90 -5.96 -10.44 -12.98
N VAL A 91 -6.61 -9.26 -13.05
CA VAL A 91 -8.07 -9.09 -12.90
C VAL A 91 -8.85 -9.87 -13.97
N VAL A 92 -8.35 -9.91 -15.21
CA VAL A 92 -9.01 -10.65 -16.31
C VAL A 92 -8.97 -12.18 -16.09
N LYS A 93 -8.06 -12.70 -15.27
CA LYS A 93 -7.94 -14.15 -15.01
C LYS A 93 -8.82 -14.66 -13.86
N ASN A 94 -9.49 -13.80 -13.10
CA ASN A 94 -10.38 -14.25 -12.03
C ASN A 94 -11.53 -13.26 -11.79
N PRO A 95 -12.70 -13.46 -12.42
CA PRO A 95 -13.84 -12.53 -12.33
C PRO A 95 -14.58 -12.53 -10.98
N ALA A 96 -14.14 -13.32 -10.00
CA ALA A 96 -14.75 -13.41 -8.67
C ALA A 96 -14.22 -12.37 -7.65
N VAL A 97 -13.45 -11.37 -8.09
CA VAL A 97 -12.82 -10.34 -7.23
C VAL A 97 -13.58 -9.00 -7.27
N LEU A 98 -14.85 -9.02 -7.70
CA LEU A 98 -15.76 -7.87 -7.72
C LEU A 98 -17.01 -8.15 -6.88
#